data_AF-A0A3M0WPE2-F1
#
_entry.id   AF-A0A3M0WPE2-F1
#
_cell.length_a   1.000
_cell.length_b   1.000
_cell.length_c   1.000
_cell.angle_alpha   90.00
_cell.angle_beta   90.00
_cell.angle_gamma   90.00
#
_symmetry.space_group_name_H-M   'P 1'
#
loop_
_entity.id
_entity.type
_entity.pdbx_description
1 polymer ?
#
loop_
_entity_poly.entity_id
_entity_poly.type
_entity_poly.pdbx_seq_one_letter_code
_entity_poly.pdbx_strand_id
1 'polypeptide(L)' 'MPIGSEDFRNTLRLFPAGVTIVTIKAPGEEKPHGLTVSAFASISTSPPYIMISIDHRTLGNE' A
#
# COMPACT_ATOMS: atom_id res chain seq x y z
N MET A 1 17.80 0.80 -22.86
CA MET A 1 16.35 0.71 -23.08
C MET A 1 15.64 0.86 -21.76
N PRO A 2 14.55 1.65 -21.66
CA PRO A 2 13.73 1.69 -20.47
C PRO A 2 12.98 0.37 -20.29
N ILE A 3 12.68 0.00 -19.04
CA ILE A 3 11.86 -1.18 -18.72
C ILE A 3 10.38 -0.82 -18.92
N GLY A 4 9.63 -1.65 -19.64
CA GLY A 4 8.20 -1.48 -19.83
C GLY A 4 7.42 -1.70 -18.53
N SER A 5 6.30 -0.99 -18.35
CA SER A 5 5.49 -1.09 -17.12
C SER A 5 4.94 -2.50 -16.87
N GLU A 6 4.65 -3.25 -17.94
CA GLU A 6 4.17 -4.64 -17.84
C GLU A 6 5.28 -5.60 -17.43
N ASP A 7 6.46 -5.48 -18.04
CA ASP A 7 7.65 -6.28 -17.66
C ASP A 7 8.02 -6.05 -16.20
N PHE A 8 7.98 -4.78 -15.76
CA PHE A 8 8.21 -4.40 -14.36
C PHE A 8 7.17 -5.05 -13.43
N ARG A 9 5.88 -4.95 -13.76
CA ARG A 9 4.80 -5.55 -12.96
C ARG A 9 4.91 -7.07 -12.90
N ASN A 10 5.18 -7.72 -14.02
CA ASN A 10 5.32 -9.17 -14.11
C ASN A 10 6.51 -9.68 -13.31
N THR A 11 7.62 -8.94 -13.34
CA THR A 11 8.79 -9.26 -12.51
C THR A 11 8.48 -9.16 -11.03
N LEU A 12 7.83 -8.06 -10.59
CA LEU A 12 7.50 -7.86 -9.18
C LEU A 12 6.47 -8.86 -8.63
N ARG A 13 5.60 -9.42 -9.47
CA ARG A 13 4.65 -10.48 -9.08
C ARG A 13 5.33 -11.75 -8.55
N LEU A 14 6.60 -11.97 -8.87
CA LEU A 14 7.36 -13.14 -8.40
C LEU A 14 7.78 -13.01 -6.93
N PHE A 15 7.73 -11.81 -6.34
CA PHE A 15 7.98 -11.60 -4.91
C PHE A 15 6.64 -11.65 -4.14
N PRO A 16 6.37 -12.72 -3.38
CA PRO A 16 5.12 -12.82 -2.65
C PRO A 16 5.06 -11.78 -1.53
N ALA A 17 3.89 -11.13 -1.40
CA ALA A 17 3.61 -10.18 -0.33
C ALA A 17 2.30 -10.54 0.34
N GLY A 18 2.20 -10.22 1.64
CA GLY A 18 0.90 -10.21 2.31
C GLY A 18 -0.01 -9.15 1.72
N VAL A 19 -1.31 -9.28 1.99
CA VAL A 19 -2.31 -8.26 1.65
C VAL A 19 -2.89 -7.70 2.94
N THR A 20 -2.85 -6.38 3.07
CA THR A 20 -3.41 -5.65 4.22
C THR A 20 -4.51 -4.70 3.75
N ILE A 21 -5.38 -4.30 4.67
CA ILE A 21 -6.30 -3.17 4.46
C ILE A 21 -5.81 -2.03 5.34
N VAL A 22 -5.37 -0.94 4.72
CA VAL A 22 -5.04 0.31 5.41
C VAL A 22 -6.32 1.11 5.58
N THR A 23 -6.64 1.46 6.81
CA THR A 23 -7.86 2.20 7.14
C THR A 23 -7.55 3.58 7.71
N ILE A 24 -8.33 4.59 7.34
CA ILE A 24 -8.26 5.94 7.91
C ILE A 24 -9.66 6.45 8.21
N LYS A 25 -9.82 7.18 9.31
CA LYS A 25 -11.06 7.89 9.63
C LYS A 25 -10.70 9.34 9.96
N ALA A 26 -11.09 10.26 9.09
CA ALA A 26 -10.85 11.67 9.33
C ALA A 26 -11.77 12.20 10.45
N PRO A 27 -11.32 13.19 11.25
CA PRO A 27 -12.18 13.84 12.22
C PRO A 27 -13.43 14.43 11.55
N GLY A 28 -14.61 14.11 12.09
CA GLY A 28 -15.89 14.61 11.57
C GLY A 28 -16.53 13.76 10.45
N GLU A 29 -15.84 12.75 9.92
CA GLU A 29 -16.45 11.78 9.00
C GLU A 29 -17.15 10.65 9.77
N GLU A 30 -18.32 10.22 9.29
CA GLU A 30 -19.06 9.12 9.92
C GLU A 30 -18.41 7.76 9.61
N LYS A 31 -18.00 7.55 8.36
CA LYS A 31 -17.45 6.29 7.85
C LYS A 31 -15.92 6.33 7.71
N PRO A 32 -15.22 5.21 7.98
CA PRO A 32 -13.80 5.09 7.66
C PRO A 32 -13.60 4.79 6.17
N HIS A 33 -12.44 5.17 5.63
CA HIS A 33 -11.98 4.75 4.31
C HIS A 33 -11.04 3.55 4.43
N GLY A 34 -11.09 2.67 3.44
CA GLY A 34 -10.21 1.50 3.31
C GLY A 34 -9.46 1.46 1.99
N LEU A 35 -8.22 0.97 2.04
CA LEU A 35 -7.40 0.68 0.86
C LEU A 35 -6.71 -0.68 1.00
N THR A 36 -6.92 -1.56 0.03
CA THR A 36 -6.14 -2.82 -0.09
C THR A 36 -4.72 -2.49 -0.53
N VAL A 37 -3.73 -2.89 0.28
CA VAL A 37 -2.30 -2.62 0.04
C VAL A 37 -1.51 -3.92 0.14
N SER A 38 -0.68 -4.20 -0.87
CA SER A 38 0.33 -5.26 -0.81
C SER A 38 1.75 -4.71 -0.60
N ALA A 39 1.97 -3.41 -0.79
CA ALA A 39 3.24 -2.74 -0.60
C ALA A 39 3.44 -2.30 0.86
N PHE A 40 3.44 -3.27 1.79
CA PHE A 40 3.65 -3.07 3.23
C PHE A 40 5.00 -3.64 3.65
N ALA A 41 5.73 -2.92 4.50
CA ALA A 41 6.98 -3.40 5.10
C ALA A 41 7.12 -2.99 6.57
N SER A 42 7.59 -3.91 7.40
CA SER A 42 8.12 -3.57 8.74
C SER A 42 9.53 -2.99 8.58
N ILE A 43 9.81 -1.86 9.26
CA ILE A 43 11.04 -1.10 9.08
C ILE A 43 11.92 -1.13 10.32
N SER A 44 11.32 -1.00 11.51
CA SER A 44 12.06 -1.01 12.77
C SER A 44 11.19 -1.50 13.91
N THR A 45 11.79 -2.13 14.90
CA THR A 45 11.15 -2.51 16.16
C THR A 45 11.40 -1.49 17.27
N SER A 46 12.43 -0.65 17.14
CA SER A 46 12.77 0.40 18.13
C SER A 46 13.41 1.62 17.46
N PRO A 47 12.66 2.71 17.25
CA PRO A 47 11.21 2.84 17.47
C PRO A 47 10.41 1.97 16.47
N PRO A 48 9.17 1.59 16.80
CA PRO A 48 8.36 0.70 15.97
C PRO A 48 7.86 1.43 14.70
N TYR A 49 8.45 1.12 13.55
CA TYR A 49 8.12 1.74 12.27
C TYR A 49 7.67 0.72 11.23
N ILE A 50 6.72 1.15 10.40
CA ILE A 50 6.27 0.48 9.19
C ILE A 50 6.33 1.46 8.01
N MET A 51 6.26 0.94 6.79
CA MET A 51 6.10 1.72 5.57
C MET A 51 4.99 1.11 4.71
N ILE A 52 4.20 1.98 4.10
CA ILE A 52 3.28 1.63 3.01
C ILE A 52 3.55 2.54 1.81
N SER A 53 3.36 2.03 0.59
CA SER A 53 3.42 2.82 -0.64
C SER A 53 2.04 2.88 -1.29
N ILE A 54 1.56 4.09 -1.57
CA ILE A 54 0.22 4.35 -2.15
C ILE A 54 0.40 5.19 -3.43
N ASP A 55 -0.29 4.81 -4.51
CA ASP A 55 -0.34 5.60 -5.74
C ASP A 55 -1.14 6.89 -5.51
N HIS A 56 -0.61 8.03 -5.97
CA HIS A 56 -1.23 9.35 -5.81
C HIS A 56 -2.62 9.48 -6.45
N ARG A 57 -2.99 8.58 -7.36
CA ARG A 57 -4.30 8.53 -8.03
C ARG A 57 -5.33 7.71 -7.27
N THR A 58 -4.93 7.07 -6.17
CA THR A 58 -5.80 6.20 -5.39
C THR A 58 -6.80 7.03 -4.59
N LEU A 59 -8.08 6.68 -4.69
CA LEU A 59 -9.13 7.16 -3.78
C LEU A 59 -9.41 6.06 -2.77
N GLY A 60 -9.57 6.41 -1.49
CA GLY A 60 -10.06 5.48 -0.48
C GLY A 60 -11.50 5.08 -0.80
N ASN A 61 -11.84 3.81 -0.62
CA ASN A 61 -13.25 3.38 -0.70
C ASN A 61 -13.89 3.55 0.68
N GLU A 62 -15.14 4.04 0.72
CA GLU A 62 -15.97 4.11 1.94
C GLU A 62 -16.43 2.74 2.46
#